data_AF-A0A836QNE6-F1
#
_entry.id   AF-A0A836QNE6-F1
#
_cell.length_a   1.000
_cell.length_b   1.000
_cell.length_c   1.000
_cell.angle_alpha   90.00
_cell.angle_beta   90.00
_cell.angle_gamma   90.00
#
_symmetry.space_group_name_H-M   'P 1'
#
loop_
_entity.id
_entity.type
_entity.pdbx_description
1 polymer ?
#
loop_
_entity_poly.entity_id
_entity_poly.type
_entity_poly.pdbx_seq_one_letter_code
_entity_poly.pdbx_strand_id
1 'polypeptide(L)'
;SGNSTGFSFNNATDVDFKSGEAETLSYSLNRDATDVTIDIFDSTGIKVSTVNLGAQNSGLHEFVWSGTDASGALLPASNYTFKVTASDSAGNFVPAETFTAGLVTDVVFEDGQAYAIVNGQRLAINEISKVSL
;
A
#
# COMPACT_ATOMS: atom_id res chain seq x y z
N SER A 1 -19.73 8.12 17.28
CA SER A 1 -18.64 8.83 16.60
C SER A 1 -17.33 8.33 17.18
N GLY A 2 -16.79 7.24 16.65
CA GLY A 2 -15.47 6.75 17.07
C GLY A 2 -14.41 7.48 16.27
N ASN A 3 -13.44 8.12 16.94
CA ASN A 3 -12.20 8.51 16.28
C ASN A 3 -11.49 7.21 15.90
N SER A 4 -11.51 6.85 14.62
CA SER A 4 -10.65 5.80 14.09
C SER A 4 -9.28 6.43 13.84
N THR A 5 -8.32 6.15 14.72
CA THR A 5 -6.93 6.53 14.49
C THR A 5 -6.35 5.62 13.41
N GLY A 6 -5.99 6.21 12.27
CA GLY A 6 -5.35 5.50 11.16
C GLY A 6 -3.84 5.47 11.35
N PHE A 7 -3.22 4.33 11.08
CA PHE A 7 -1.78 4.15 11.14
C PHE A 7 -1.24 3.87 9.74
N SER A 8 -0.08 4.42 9.38
CA SER A 8 0.63 4.07 8.16
C SER A 8 1.83 3.18 8.49
N PHE A 9 2.06 2.16 7.67
CA PHE A 9 3.12 1.16 7.89
C PHE A 9 4.13 1.15 6.74
N ASN A 10 5.41 1.01 7.06
CA ASN A 10 6.53 0.95 6.11
C ASN A 10 6.57 -0.39 5.40
N ASN A 11 6.80 -0.36 4.08
CA ASN A 11 6.89 -1.54 3.21
C ASN A 11 5.65 -2.43 3.26
N ALA A 12 4.53 -1.92 3.78
CA ALA A 12 3.25 -2.59 3.72
C ALA A 12 2.68 -2.47 2.30
N THR A 13 2.08 -3.56 1.83
CA THR A 13 1.44 -3.64 0.52
C THR A 13 0.03 -4.21 0.59
N ASP A 14 -0.37 -4.79 1.72
CA ASP A 14 -1.70 -5.31 1.99
C ASP A 14 -2.74 -4.19 2.06
N VAL A 15 -3.88 -4.39 1.43
CA VAL A 15 -5.02 -3.47 1.33
C VAL A 15 -6.29 -4.25 1.65
N ASP A 16 -6.97 -3.93 2.75
CA ASP A 16 -8.26 -4.53 3.10
C ASP A 16 -9.41 -3.81 2.38
N PHE A 17 -9.59 -4.14 1.10
CA PHE A 17 -10.54 -3.46 0.24
C PHE A 17 -11.99 -3.79 0.61
N LYS A 18 -12.79 -2.74 0.82
CA LYS A 18 -14.25 -2.85 0.92
C LYS A 18 -14.90 -2.48 -0.41
N SER A 19 -15.72 -3.39 -0.94
CA SER A 19 -16.39 -3.20 -2.24
C SER A 19 -17.16 -1.88 -2.30
N GLY A 20 -16.80 -1.03 -3.27
CA GLY A 20 -17.40 0.29 -3.48
C GLY A 20 -16.72 1.44 -2.72
N GLU A 21 -15.68 1.15 -1.93
CA GLU A 21 -14.79 2.17 -1.36
C GLU A 21 -13.59 2.42 -2.29
N ALA A 22 -12.76 3.39 -1.95
CA ALA A 22 -11.53 3.67 -2.68
C ALA A 22 -10.36 3.63 -1.70
N GLU A 23 -9.27 3.01 -2.12
CA GLU A 23 -8.09 2.79 -1.29
C GLU A 23 -6.96 3.68 -1.76
N THR A 24 -6.22 4.27 -0.82
CA THR A 24 -5.05 5.08 -1.14
C THR A 24 -3.79 4.22 -1.05
N LEU A 25 -3.14 4.04 -2.19
CA LEU A 25 -1.86 3.34 -2.31
C LEU A 25 -0.75 4.39 -2.26
N SER A 26 0.02 4.40 -1.19
CA SER A 26 1.08 5.39 -0.99
C SER A 26 2.44 4.78 -1.27
N TYR A 27 3.34 5.54 -1.89
CA TYR A 27 4.72 5.12 -2.13
C TYR A 27 5.67 6.32 -2.19
N SER A 28 6.95 6.10 -1.88
CA SER A 28 7.99 7.12 -1.94
C SER A 28 9.12 6.67 -2.86
N LEU A 29 9.53 7.53 -3.79
CA LEU A 29 10.65 7.31 -4.68
C LEU A 29 11.90 8.04 -4.16
N ASN A 30 13.03 7.34 -4.09
CA ASN A 30 14.27 7.95 -3.61
C ASN A 30 14.94 8.90 -4.62
N ARG A 31 14.57 8.82 -5.89
CA ARG A 31 14.99 9.70 -6.99
C ARG A 31 13.92 9.71 -8.09
N ASP A 32 14.05 10.61 -9.06
CA ASP A 32 13.13 10.69 -10.18
C ASP A 32 13.12 9.39 -11.01
N ALA A 33 11.94 9.02 -11.50
CA ALA A 33 11.71 7.86 -12.36
C ALA A 33 10.95 8.30 -13.63
N THR A 34 11.26 7.68 -14.76
CA THR A 34 10.58 7.95 -16.04
C THR A 34 9.45 6.97 -16.34
N ASP A 35 9.44 5.82 -15.68
CA ASP A 35 8.39 4.83 -15.78
C ASP A 35 8.09 4.25 -14.39
N VAL A 36 6.86 4.44 -13.93
CA VAL A 36 6.36 3.93 -12.65
C VAL A 36 5.09 3.13 -12.92
N THR A 37 5.06 1.90 -12.44
CA THR A 37 3.93 0.99 -12.55
C THR A 37 3.49 0.51 -11.18
N ILE A 38 2.17 0.48 -10.96
CA ILE A 38 1.53 -0.16 -9.81
C ILE A 38 0.82 -1.43 -10.32
N ASP A 39 1.28 -2.58 -9.85
CA ASP A 39 0.61 -3.86 -10.05
C ASP A 39 -0.23 -4.20 -8.81
N ILE A 40 -1.47 -4.64 -9.00
CA ILE A 40 -2.39 -5.02 -7.92
C ILE A 40 -2.75 -6.49 -8.06
N PHE A 41 -2.67 -7.23 -6.97
CA PHE A 41 -2.86 -8.67 -6.89
C PHE A 41 -3.97 -9.02 -5.91
N ASP A 42 -4.75 -10.04 -6.22
CA ASP A 42 -5.73 -10.61 -5.29
C ASP A 42 -5.05 -11.43 -4.17
N SER A 43 -5.86 -11.91 -3.22
CA SER A 43 -5.42 -12.75 -2.11
C SER A 43 -4.78 -14.08 -2.51
N THR A 44 -4.90 -14.51 -3.77
CA THR A 44 -4.23 -15.69 -4.32
C THR A 44 -2.90 -15.38 -4.99
N GLY A 45 -2.54 -14.08 -5.08
CA GLY A 45 -1.35 -13.60 -5.75
C GLY A 45 -1.52 -13.43 -7.27
N ILE A 46 -2.75 -13.51 -7.80
CA ILE A 46 -3.02 -13.26 -9.21
C ILE A 46 -3.12 -11.77 -9.46
N LYS A 47 -2.41 -11.28 -10.47
CA LYS A 47 -2.49 -9.86 -10.87
C LYS A 47 -3.86 -9.57 -11.49
N VAL A 48 -4.58 -8.63 -10.89
CA VAL A 48 -5.93 -8.20 -11.30
C VAL A 48 -5.93 -6.83 -11.97
N SER A 49 -4.93 -6.00 -11.68
CA SER A 49 -4.81 -4.67 -12.29
C SER A 49 -3.34 -4.25 -12.44
N THR A 50 -3.09 -3.41 -13.43
CA THR A 50 -1.81 -2.75 -13.70
C THR A 50 -2.12 -1.32 -14.06
N VAL A 51 -1.46 -0.36 -13.40
CA VAL A 51 -1.57 1.06 -13.69
C VAL A 51 -0.19 1.60 -14.00
N ASN A 52 -0.01 2.15 -15.20
CA ASN A 52 1.20 2.88 -15.55
C ASN A 52 0.99 4.38 -15.25
N LEU A 53 1.80 4.92 -14.35
CA LEU A 53 1.78 6.32 -13.91
C LEU A 53 2.80 7.20 -14.66
N GLY A 54 3.60 6.60 -15.55
CA GLY A 54 4.63 7.28 -16.31
C GLY A 54 5.72 7.87 -15.43
N ALA A 55 6.21 9.03 -15.82
CA ALA A 55 7.26 9.73 -15.10
C ALA A 55 6.74 10.33 -13.78
N GLN A 56 7.51 10.12 -12.71
CA GLN A 56 7.23 10.65 -11.37
C GLN A 56 8.53 11.18 -10.77
N ASN A 57 8.45 12.30 -10.06
CA ASN A 57 9.61 12.87 -9.37
C ASN A 57 9.92 12.07 -8.09
N SER A 58 11.09 12.30 -7.50
CA SER A 58 11.41 11.84 -6.14
C SER A 58 10.40 12.36 -5.10
N GLY A 59 10.23 11.61 -4.02
CA GLY A 59 9.35 11.95 -2.91
C GLY A 59 8.10 11.07 -2.82
N LEU A 60 7.19 11.49 -1.92
CA LEU A 60 5.96 10.78 -1.60
C LEU A 60 4.88 11.01 -2.66
N HIS A 61 4.22 9.93 -3.05
CA HIS A 61 3.13 9.87 -4.00
C HIS A 61 1.98 9.04 -3.45
N GLU A 62 0.77 9.36 -3.92
CA GLU A 62 -0.46 8.65 -3.58
C GLU A 62 -1.21 8.33 -4.87
N PHE A 63 -1.73 7.11 -4.95
CA PHE A 63 -2.62 6.68 -6.02
C PHE A 63 -3.92 6.16 -5.41
N VAL A 64 -5.06 6.71 -5.84
CA VAL A 64 -6.38 6.27 -5.37
C VAL A 64 -6.88 5.17 -6.29
N TRP A 65 -6.99 3.96 -5.74
CA TRP A 65 -7.54 2.81 -6.42
C TRP A 65 -9.00 2.60 -6.04
N SER A 66 -9.90 2.70 -7.02
CA SER A 66 -11.34 2.51 -6.84
C SER A 66 -11.78 1.04 -6.77
N GLY A 67 -10.85 0.10 -6.55
CA GLY A 67 -11.18 -1.32 -6.45
C GLY A 67 -11.56 -1.99 -7.77
N THR A 68 -11.02 -1.52 -8.89
CA THR A 68 -11.35 -2.05 -10.22
C THR A 68 -10.21 -2.85 -10.83
N ASP A 69 -10.57 -3.86 -11.62
CA ASP A 69 -9.64 -4.61 -12.47
C ASP A 69 -9.22 -3.82 -13.72
N ALA A 70 -8.36 -4.43 -14.55
CA ALA A 70 -7.89 -3.83 -15.81
C ALA A 70 -8.99 -3.53 -16.85
N SER A 71 -10.18 -4.14 -16.71
CA SER A 71 -11.34 -3.87 -17.57
C SER A 71 -12.24 -2.75 -17.03
N GLY A 72 -11.98 -2.28 -15.81
CA GLY A 72 -12.82 -1.32 -15.08
C GLY A 72 -13.95 -1.97 -14.31
N ALA A 73 -13.99 -3.31 -14.20
CA ALA A 73 -14.99 -4.00 -13.40
C ALA A 73 -14.66 -3.90 -11.91
N LEU A 74 -15.68 -3.65 -11.09
CA LEU A 74 -15.54 -3.60 -9.64
C LEU A 74 -15.21 -4.98 -9.09
N LEU A 75 -14.19 -5.05 -8.24
CA LEU A 75 -13.74 -6.26 -7.59
C LEU A 75 -14.48 -6.51 -6.27
N PRO A 76 -14.58 -7.76 -5.80
CA PRO A 76 -15.19 -8.07 -4.52
C PRO A 76 -14.35 -7.55 -3.36
N ALA A 77 -15.02 -7.33 -2.21
CA ALA A 77 -14.34 -7.04 -0.95
C ALA A 77 -13.40 -8.20 -0.60
N SER A 78 -12.11 -7.91 -0.45
CA SER A 78 -11.07 -8.90 -0.16
C SER A 78 -9.78 -8.19 0.28
N ASN A 79 -8.82 -8.96 0.77
CA ASN A 79 -7.46 -8.46 0.88
C ASN A 79 -6.80 -8.50 -0.51
N TYR A 80 -6.21 -7.38 -0.91
CA TYR A 80 -5.39 -7.24 -2.09
C TYR A 80 -3.98 -6.81 -1.68
N THR A 81 -3.02 -7.05 -2.56
CA THR A 81 -1.66 -6.50 -2.39
C THR A 81 -1.30 -5.65 -3.60
N PHE A 82 -0.45 -4.65 -3.41
CA PHE A 82 0.11 -3.90 -4.54
C PHE A 82 1.63 -3.91 -4.57
N LYS A 83 2.21 -3.71 -5.74
CA LYS A 83 3.65 -3.59 -5.94
C LYS A 83 3.93 -2.38 -6.81
N VAL A 84 4.89 -1.56 -6.37
CA VAL A 84 5.41 -0.45 -7.15
C VAL A 84 6.73 -0.88 -7.81
N THR A 85 6.83 -0.67 -9.12
CA THR A 85 8.08 -0.81 -9.87
C THR A 85 8.39 0.51 -10.56
N ALA A 86 9.60 1.02 -10.39
CA ALA A 86 10.04 2.27 -10.98
C ALA A 86 11.39 2.12 -11.68
N SER A 87 11.57 2.83 -12.80
CA SER A 87 12.84 2.88 -13.53
C SER A 87 13.15 4.28 -14.07
N ASP A 88 14.44 4.61 -14.17
CA ASP A 88 14.92 5.86 -14.78
C ASP A 88 15.04 5.77 -16.31
N SER A 89 15.44 6.86 -16.95
CA SER A 89 15.53 6.96 -18.41
C SER A 89 16.55 6.00 -19.04
N ALA A 90 17.50 5.50 -18.24
CA ALA A 90 18.46 4.50 -18.66
C ALA A 90 18.00 3.06 -18.37
N GLY A 91 16.78 2.89 -17.82
CA GLY A 91 16.19 1.61 -17.46
C GLY A 91 16.69 1.04 -16.13
N ASN A 92 17.41 1.81 -15.32
CA ASN A 92 17.86 1.32 -14.02
C ASN A 92 16.73 1.37 -13.01
N PHE A 93 16.68 0.36 -12.13
CA PHE A 93 15.71 0.30 -11.06
C PHE A 93 15.82 1.49 -10.09
N VAL A 94 14.70 2.13 -9.82
CA VAL A 94 14.54 3.17 -8.80
C VAL A 94 13.84 2.54 -7.59
N PRO A 95 14.49 2.48 -6.42
CA PRO A 95 13.86 1.99 -5.20
C PRO A 95 12.61 2.80 -4.84
N ALA A 96 11.54 2.06 -4.55
CA ALA A 96 10.28 2.58 -4.04
C ALA A 96 10.00 1.96 -2.67
N GLU A 97 9.66 2.80 -1.68
CA GLU A 97 9.11 2.37 -0.40
C GLU A 97 7.58 2.48 -0.49
N THR A 98 6.84 1.47 -0.03
CA THR A 98 5.37 1.49 -0.03
C THR A 98 4.83 1.72 1.36
N PHE A 99 3.62 2.29 1.42
CA PHE A 99 2.90 2.49 2.67
C PHE A 99 1.43 2.13 2.47
N THR A 100 0.87 1.42 3.44
CA THR A 100 -0.58 1.24 3.56
C THR A 100 -1.06 1.91 4.82
N ALA A 101 -2.23 2.55 4.75
CA ALA A 101 -3.01 2.89 5.92
C ALA A 101 -3.77 1.65 6.44
N GLY A 102 -3.81 1.47 7.75
CA GLY A 102 -4.58 0.42 8.39
C GLY A 102 -5.07 0.83 9.77
N LEU A 103 -6.18 0.24 10.20
CA LEU A 103 -6.63 0.35 11.59
C LEU A 103 -5.86 -0.67 12.43
N VAL A 104 -5.24 -0.21 13.50
CA VAL A 104 -4.70 -1.09 14.53
C VAL A 104 -5.87 -1.63 15.35
N THR A 105 -6.13 -2.92 15.24
CA THR A 105 -7.21 -3.60 15.96
C THR A 105 -6.78 -4.12 17.33
N ASP A 106 -5.49 -4.43 17.49
CA ASP A 106 -4.93 -4.93 18.74
C ASP A 106 -3.45 -4.55 18.87
N VAL A 107 -2.93 -4.59 20.08
CA VAL A 107 -1.50 -4.40 20.39
C VAL A 107 -1.04 -5.55 21.27
N VAL A 108 -0.06 -6.31 20.79
CA VAL A 108 0.50 -7.48 21.47
C VAL A 108 1.91 -7.16 21.95
N PHE A 109 2.22 -7.51 23.20
CA PHE A 109 3.56 -7.44 23.76
C PHE A 109 4.11 -8.86 23.94
N GLU A 110 5.19 -9.19 23.25
CA GLU A 110 5.84 -10.50 23.29
C GLU A 110 7.36 -10.32 23.25
N ASP A 111 8.10 -11.05 24.10
CA ASP A 111 9.57 -10.97 24.21
C ASP A 111 10.15 -9.56 24.38
N GLY A 112 9.39 -8.66 25.04
CA GLY A 112 9.80 -7.27 25.25
C GLY A 112 9.65 -6.38 24.01
N GLN A 113 9.08 -6.89 22.92
CA GLN A 113 8.74 -6.15 21.71
C GLN A 113 7.23 -5.90 21.65
N ALA A 114 6.85 -4.76 21.07
CA ALA A 114 5.46 -4.40 20.82
C ALA A 114 5.13 -4.63 19.34
N TYR A 115 3.97 -5.23 19.11
CA TYR A 115 3.43 -5.52 17.80
C TYR A 115 2.01 -4.96 17.67
N ALA A 116 1.70 -4.41 16.51
CA ALA A 116 0.35 -4.00 16.15
C ALA A 116 -0.31 -5.10 15.31
N ILE A 117 -1.60 -5.35 15.55
CA ILE A 117 -2.42 -6.19 14.68
C ILE A 117 -3.21 -5.30 13.73
N VAL A 118 -3.01 -5.47 12.43
CA VAL A 118 -3.54 -4.63 11.36
C VAL A 118 -4.03 -5.54 10.25
N ASN A 119 -5.30 -5.43 9.86
CA ASN A 119 -5.92 -6.33 8.86
C ASN A 119 -5.70 -7.83 9.18
N GLY A 120 -5.58 -8.18 10.47
CA GLY A 120 -5.28 -9.55 10.95
C GLY A 120 -3.80 -9.96 10.89
N GLN A 121 -2.91 -9.13 10.35
CA GLN A 121 -1.47 -9.36 10.33
C GLN A 121 -0.78 -8.72 11.54
N ARG A 122 0.29 -9.36 12.02
CA ARG A 122 1.12 -8.86 13.12
C ARG A 122 2.32 -8.11 12.58
N LEU A 123 2.35 -6.80 12.79
CA LEU A 123 3.41 -5.89 12.35
C LEU A 123 4.21 -5.39 13.56
N ALA A 124 5.52 -5.23 13.41
CA ALA A 124 6.34 -4.70 14.48
C ALA A 124 6.10 -3.19 14.62
N ILE A 125 6.10 -2.65 15.85
CA ILE A 125 5.74 -1.24 16.06
C ILE A 125 6.71 -0.25 15.35
N ASN A 126 7.94 -0.68 15.07
CA ASN A 126 8.92 0.12 14.31
C ASN A 126 8.60 0.22 12.81
N GLU A 127 7.65 -0.55 12.32
CA GLU A 127 7.12 -0.43 10.96
C GLU A 127 6.06 0.67 10.87
N ILE A 128 5.57 1.21 12.00
CA ILE A 128 4.65 2.36 11.99
C ILE A 128 5.41 3.63 11.65
N SER A 129 5.03 4.29 10.55
CA SER A 129 5.64 5.53 10.09
C SER A 129 4.85 6.78 10.45
N LYS A 130 3.52 6.65 10.58
CA LYS A 130 2.63 7.79 10.89
C LYS A 130 1.42 7.34 11.69
N VAL A 131 0.98 8.21 12.60
CA VAL A 131 -0.31 8.13 13.31
C VAL A 131 -1.16 9.30 12.87
N SER A 132 -2.40 9.05 12.47
CA SER A 132 -3.36 10.07 12.04
C SER A 132 -4.62 9.97 12.91
N LEU A 133 -5.05 11.10 13.50
CA LEU A 133 -6.14 11.21 14.47
C LEU A 133 -7.49 11.57 13.83
#